data_AF-A0A536CBD6-F1
#
_entry.id   AF-A0A536CBD6-F1
#
_cell.length_a   1.000
_cell.length_b   1.000
_cell.length_c   1.000
_cell.angle_alpha   90.00
_cell.angle_beta   90.00
_cell.angle_gamma   90.00
#
_symmetry.space_group_name_H-M   'P 1'
#
loop_
_entity.id
_entity.type
_entity.pdbx_description
1 polymer ?
#
loop_
_entity_poly.entity_id
_entity_poly.type
_entity_poly.pdbx_seq_one_letter_code
_entity_poly.pdbx_strand_id
1 'polypeptide(L)'
;MAAVQLRHDPFEAGAGRRVQRVILFKLLALPVTAPVAGIRYCLEKVLEVADHQMWDEDPVREQLILVNEAFEEGRMPEAEFREREAELLARLREIREHKKAAAQAQLSSLPDEGPREVVIELPDEIR
;
A
#
# COMPACT_ATOMS: atom_id res chain seq x y z
N MET A 1 -54.60 -24.20 -24.15
CA MET A 1 -53.81 -23.82 -25.33
C MET A 1 -53.32 -22.39 -25.11
N ALA A 2 -52.11 -22.22 -24.58
CA ALA A 2 -51.56 -20.91 -24.21
C ALA A 2 -50.54 -20.47 -25.27
N ALA A 3 -50.78 -19.32 -25.89
CA ALA A 3 -49.88 -18.75 -26.88
C ALA A 3 -48.70 -18.07 -26.16
N VAL A 4 -47.49 -18.61 -26.37
CA VAL A 4 -46.24 -17.96 -25.97
C VAL A 4 -46.04 -16.76 -26.90
N GLN A 5 -46.33 -15.55 -26.40
CA GLN A 5 -45.92 -14.32 -27.07
C GLN A 5 -44.44 -14.08 -26.74
N LEU A 6 -43.57 -14.33 -27.72
CA LEU A 6 -42.18 -13.91 -27.67
C LEU A 6 -42.15 -12.38 -27.78
N ARG A 7 -41.74 -11.74 -26.68
CA ARG A 7 -41.38 -10.33 -26.61
C ARG A 7 -40.14 -10.12 -27.50
N HIS A 8 -40.31 -9.42 -28.61
CA HIS A 8 -39.20 -8.86 -29.37
C HIS A 8 -38.81 -7.53 -28.73
N ASP A 9 -37.67 -7.50 -28.04
CA ASP A 9 -37.04 -6.25 -27.63
C ASP A 9 -36.31 -5.64 -28.85
N PRO A 10 -36.67 -4.43 -29.33
CA PRO A 10 -35.87 -3.74 -30.33
C PRO A 10 -34.62 -3.18 -29.64
N PHE A 11 -33.46 -3.75 -29.98
CA PHE A 11 -32.17 -3.27 -29.53
C PHE A 11 -31.96 -1.80 -29.96
N GLU A 12 -31.81 -0.91 -28.98
CA GLU A 12 -31.66 0.53 -29.18
C GLU A 12 -30.37 0.88 -29.96
N ALA A 13 -30.52 1.19 -31.25
CA ALA A 13 -29.44 1.58 -32.15
C ALA A 13 -28.97 3.06 -32.00
N GLY A 14 -29.00 3.61 -30.78
CA GLY A 14 -28.68 5.03 -30.51
C GLY A 14 -27.47 5.27 -29.59
N ALA A 15 -27.18 4.36 -28.66
CA ALA A 15 -26.12 4.54 -27.66
C ALA A 15 -24.70 4.33 -28.22
N GLY A 16 -24.56 3.53 -29.29
CA GLY A 16 -23.26 3.13 -29.83
C GLY A 16 -22.41 4.30 -30.34
N ARG A 17 -23.02 5.31 -30.98
CA ARG A 17 -22.26 6.35 -31.70
C ARG A 17 -21.55 7.34 -30.77
N ARG A 18 -22.09 7.62 -29.58
CA ARG A 18 -21.43 8.48 -28.57
C ARG A 18 -20.31 7.74 -27.86
N VAL A 19 -20.55 6.50 -27.45
CA VAL A 19 -19.56 5.65 -26.79
C VAL A 19 -18.36 5.39 -27.73
N GLN A 20 -18.62 5.16 -29.02
CA GLN A 20 -17.59 4.91 -30.03
C GLN A 20 -16.67 6.12 -30.26
N ARG A 21 -17.19 7.37 -30.22
CA ARG A 21 -16.33 8.57 -30.28
C ARG A 21 -15.44 8.71 -29.05
N VAL A 22 -15.98 8.48 -27.85
CA VAL A 22 -15.20 8.58 -26.61
C VAL A 22 -14.06 7.54 -26.58
N ILE A 23 -14.32 6.32 -27.06
CA ILE A 23 -13.31 5.27 -27.17
C ILE A 23 -12.25 5.64 -28.21
N LEU A 24 -12.66 6.13 -29.39
CA LEU A 24 -11.74 6.50 -30.46
C LEU A 24 -10.79 7.64 -30.05
N PHE A 25 -11.32 8.69 -29.42
CA PHE A 25 -10.50 9.78 -28.89
C PHE A 25 -9.53 9.30 -27.79
N LYS A 26 -9.95 8.36 -26.92
CA LYS A 26 -9.07 7.77 -25.91
C LYS A 26 -7.94 6.94 -26.51
N LEU A 27 -8.19 6.17 -27.57
CA LEU A 27 -7.14 5.41 -28.28
C LEU A 27 -6.14 6.35 -28.99
N LEU A 28 -6.61 7.44 -29.57
CA LEU A 28 -5.73 8.44 -30.20
C LEU A 28 -4.87 9.19 -29.17
N ALA A 29 -5.40 9.41 -27.96
CA ALA A 29 -4.66 10.03 -26.87
C ALA A 29 -3.72 9.06 -26.14
N LEU A 30 -3.96 7.74 -26.22
CA LEU A 30 -3.19 6.67 -25.57
C LEU A 30 -1.67 6.77 -25.75
N PRO A 31 -1.09 6.97 -26.94
CA PRO A 31 0.37 7.05 -27.09
C PRO A 31 1.03 8.18 -26.30
N VAL A 32 0.26 9.21 -25.92
CA VAL A 32 0.75 10.34 -25.11
C VAL A 32 0.37 10.19 -23.64
N THR A 33 -0.84 9.73 -23.34
CA THR A 33 -1.34 9.63 -21.96
C THR A 33 -0.83 8.38 -21.24
N ALA A 34 -0.58 7.28 -21.96
CA ALA A 34 -0.08 6.04 -21.35
C ALA A 34 1.36 6.19 -20.80
N PRO A 35 2.32 6.82 -21.50
CA PRO A 35 3.65 7.08 -20.92
C PRO A 35 3.60 7.98 -19.68
N VAL A 36 2.78 9.04 -19.71
CA VAL A 36 2.64 9.96 -18.56
C VAL A 36 2.04 9.26 -17.35
N ALA A 37 1.01 8.44 -17.56
CA ALA A 37 0.43 7.63 -16.49
C ALA A 37 1.42 6.58 -15.95
N GLY A 38 2.21 5.96 -16.83
CA GLY A 38 3.26 5.02 -16.45
C GLY A 38 4.37 5.67 -15.62
N ILE A 39 4.85 6.84 -16.02
CA ILE A 39 5.85 7.60 -15.26
C ILE A 39 5.29 7.96 -13.89
N ARG A 40 4.06 8.48 -13.81
CA ARG A 40 3.42 8.79 -12.52
C ARG A 40 3.33 7.56 -11.62
N TYR A 41 2.91 6.42 -12.15
CA TYR A 41 2.85 5.15 -11.41
C TYR A 41 4.24 4.71 -10.91
N CYS A 42 5.28 4.86 -11.72
CA CYS A 42 6.65 4.58 -11.30
C CYS A 42 7.10 5.51 -10.17
N LEU A 43 6.80 6.82 -10.24
CA LEU A 43 7.11 7.75 -9.15
C LEU A 43 6.35 7.40 -7.87
N GLU A 44 5.06 7.09 -7.95
CA GLU A 44 4.25 6.65 -6.80
C GLU A 44 4.83 5.39 -6.15
N LYS A 45 5.24 4.39 -6.96
CA LYS A 45 5.87 3.17 -6.45
C LYS A 45 7.27 3.41 -5.88
N VAL A 46 8.06 4.28 -6.50
CA VAL A 46 9.36 4.67 -5.93
C VAL A 46 9.17 5.40 -4.62
N LEU A 47 8.17 6.28 -4.48
CA LEU A 47 7.84 6.93 -3.21
C LEU A 47 7.37 5.91 -2.16
N GLU A 48 6.49 4.98 -2.51
CA GLU A 48 6.03 3.91 -1.60
C GLU A 48 7.20 3.05 -1.09
N VAL A 49 8.12 2.68 -1.98
CA VAL A 49 9.32 1.91 -1.64
C VAL A 49 10.37 2.76 -0.94
N ALA A 50 10.51 4.04 -1.28
CA ALA A 50 11.43 4.97 -0.62
C ALA A 50 10.96 5.28 0.80
N ASP A 51 9.67 5.52 1.03
CA ASP A 51 9.10 5.65 2.37
C ASP A 51 9.31 4.38 3.20
N HIS A 52 9.21 3.20 2.56
CA HIS A 52 9.50 1.92 3.21
C HIS A 52 10.99 1.78 3.55
N GLN A 53 11.91 2.17 2.67
CA GLN A 53 13.36 2.02 2.88
C GLN A 53 13.97 3.12 3.75
N MET A 54 13.43 4.34 3.74
CA MET A 54 13.96 5.48 4.49
C MET A 54 13.77 5.34 6.00
N TRP A 55 12.87 4.45 6.44
CA TRP A 55 12.61 4.13 7.84
C TRP A 55 12.75 2.63 8.15
N ASP A 56 13.62 1.95 7.41
CA ASP A 56 13.82 0.52 7.60
C ASP A 56 14.63 0.24 8.88
N GLU A 57 14.03 -0.55 9.77
CA GLU A 57 14.67 -0.99 11.02
C GLU A 57 15.65 -2.15 10.78
N ASP A 58 15.50 -2.85 9.66
CA ASP A 58 16.21 -4.08 9.34
C ASP A 58 17.74 -3.93 9.32
N PRO A 59 18.36 -2.90 8.67
CA PRO A 59 19.81 -2.76 8.70
C PRO A 59 20.37 -2.45 10.09
N VAL A 60 19.61 -1.75 10.94
CA VAL A 60 20.03 -1.44 12.32
C VAL A 60 19.89 -2.69 13.20
N ARG A 61 18.85 -3.51 12.96
CA ARG A 61 18.64 -4.78 13.65
C ARG A 61 19.70 -5.82 13.27
N GLU A 62 20.08 -5.88 11.99
CA GLU A 62 21.15 -6.75 11.51
C GLU A 62 22.50 -6.37 12.14
N GLN A 63 22.81 -5.08 12.21
CA GLN A 63 24.01 -4.61 12.94
C GLN A 63 23.98 -5.00 14.42
N LEU A 64 22.82 -4.97 15.08
CA LEU A 64 22.67 -5.39 16.47
C LEU A 64 22.97 -6.90 16.63
N ILE A 65 22.59 -7.73 15.65
CA ILE A 65 22.90 -9.16 15.65
C ILE A 65 24.41 -9.38 15.53
N LEU A 66 25.06 -8.68 14.59
CA LEU A 66 26.52 -8.79 14.40
C LEU A 66 27.31 -8.34 15.64
N VAL A 67 26.86 -7.28 16.31
CA VAL A 67 27.48 -6.78 17.55
C VAL A 67 27.31 -7.78 18.70
N ASN A 68 26.13 -8.41 18.84
CA ASN A 68 25.92 -9.48 19.81
C ASN A 68 26.79 -10.71 19.53
N GLU A 69 26.83 -11.17 18.28
CA GLU A 69 27.68 -12.30 17.87
C GLU A 69 29.16 -12.03 18.17
N ALA A 70 29.65 -10.82 17.85
CA ALA A 70 31.03 -10.43 18.17
C ALA A 70 31.33 -10.42 19.67
N PHE A 71 30.37 -10.03 20.50
CA PHE A 71 30.49 -10.08 21.96
C PHE A 71 30.45 -11.52 22.49
N GLU A 72 29.52 -12.34 22.01
CA GLU A 72 29.39 -13.77 22.38
C GLU A 72 30.64 -14.57 22.03
N GLU A 73 31.27 -14.26 20.89
CA GLU A 73 32.54 -14.86 20.48
C GLU A 73 33.77 -14.30 21.23
N GLY A 74 33.59 -13.33 22.12
CA GLY A 74 34.68 -12.68 22.84
C GLY A 74 35.60 -11.82 21.96
N ARG A 75 35.17 -11.48 20.74
CA ARG A 75 35.89 -10.57 19.82
C ARG A 75 35.69 -9.10 20.17
N MET A 76 34.75 -8.79 21.08
CA MET A 76 34.43 -7.43 21.53
C MET A 76 34.32 -7.39 23.07
N PRO A 77 34.95 -6.40 23.74
CA PRO A 77 34.83 -6.24 25.19
C PRO A 77 33.44 -5.69 25.58
N GLU A 78 32.98 -6.03 26.80
CA GLU A 78 31.63 -5.66 27.29
C GLU A 78 31.36 -4.15 27.25
N ALA A 79 32.34 -3.32 27.61
CA ALA A 79 32.17 -1.86 27.60
C ALA A 79 31.89 -1.32 26.18
N GLU A 80 32.59 -1.85 25.18
CA GLU A 80 32.40 -1.46 23.77
C GLU A 80 31.09 -2.01 23.23
N PHE A 81 30.74 -3.25 23.59
CA PHE A 81 29.44 -3.85 23.26
C PHE A 81 28.28 -2.99 23.77
N ARG A 82 28.31 -2.59 25.05
CA ARG A 82 27.25 -1.78 25.68
C ARG A 82 27.09 -0.41 25.03
N GLU A 83 28.19 0.21 24.63
CA GLU A 83 28.16 1.51 23.94
C GLU A 83 27.52 1.38 22.54
N ARG A 84 27.98 0.39 21.76
CA ARG A 84 27.46 0.11 20.41
C ARG A 84 25.99 -0.32 20.44
N GLU A 85 25.62 -1.19 21.37
CA GLU A 85 24.24 -1.64 21.56
C GLU A 85 23.32 -0.46 21.90
N ALA A 86 23.75 0.42 22.82
CA ALA A 86 22.97 1.59 23.21
C ALA A 86 22.75 2.54 22.03
N GLU A 87 23.78 2.79 21.21
CA GLU A 87 23.68 3.63 20.00
C GLU A 87 22.67 3.04 18.99
N LEU A 88 22.78 1.75 18.69
CA LEU A 88 21.91 1.07 17.73
C LEU A 88 20.45 1.03 18.23
N LEU A 89 20.25 0.76 19.53
CA LEU A 89 18.92 0.79 20.16
C LEU A 89 18.32 2.19 20.23
N ALA A 90 19.14 3.25 20.30
CA ALA A 90 18.67 4.62 20.22
C ALA A 90 18.16 4.95 18.81
N ARG A 91 18.91 4.60 17.77
CA ARG A 91 18.47 4.74 16.36
C ARG A 91 17.17 4.00 16.07
N LEU A 92 17.02 2.76 16.56
CA LEU A 92 15.77 2.00 16.38
C LEU A 92 14.57 2.71 17.02
N ARG A 93 14.75 3.38 18.16
CA ARG A 93 13.68 4.15 18.81
C ARG A 93 13.30 5.36 17.96
N GLU A 94 14.26 6.10 17.44
CA GLU A 94 14.01 7.24 16.56
C GLU A 94 13.19 6.82 15.34
N ILE A 95 13.61 5.76 14.65
CA ILE A 95 12.90 5.23 13.48
C ILE A 95 11.45 4.84 13.83
N ARG A 96 11.24 4.15 14.96
CA ARG A 96 9.89 3.76 15.41
C ARG A 96 9.01 4.95 15.75
N GLU A 97 9.54 5.96 16.44
CA GLU A 97 8.79 7.16 16.77
C GLU A 97 8.38 7.93 15.51
N HIS A 98 9.27 8.04 14.51
CA HIS A 98 8.94 8.61 13.21
C HIS A 98 7.84 7.83 12.49
N LYS A 99 7.94 6.49 12.45
CA LYS A 99 6.93 5.62 11.83
C LYS A 99 5.57 5.74 12.52
N LYS A 100 5.56 5.78 13.86
CA LYS A 100 4.35 5.96 14.66
C LYS A 100 3.73 7.34 14.42
N ALA A 101 4.53 8.40 14.39
CA ALA A 101 4.07 9.76 14.11
C ALA A 101 3.49 9.87 12.69
N ALA A 102 4.14 9.27 11.69
CA ALA A 102 3.65 9.23 10.32
C ALA A 102 2.33 8.48 10.19
N ALA A 103 2.22 7.30 10.82
CA ALA A 103 0.98 6.52 10.85
C ALA A 103 -0.16 7.27 11.56
N GLN A 104 0.14 7.97 12.66
CA GLN A 104 -0.85 8.78 13.39
C GLN A 104 -1.30 10.01 12.59
N ALA A 105 -0.39 10.64 11.84
CA ALA A 105 -0.71 11.73 10.91
C ALA A 105 -1.62 11.24 9.77
N GLN A 106 -1.36 10.05 9.22
CA GLN A 106 -2.25 9.43 8.23
C GLN A 106 -3.63 9.13 8.82
N LEU A 107 -3.72 8.56 10.02
CA LEU A 107 -4.99 8.27 10.69
C LEU A 107 -5.82 9.53 10.95
N SER A 108 -5.18 10.62 11.37
CA SER A 108 -5.85 11.90 11.62
C SER A 108 -6.24 12.67 10.35
N SER A 109 -5.64 12.32 9.20
CA SER A 109 -6.00 12.88 7.89
C SER A 109 -7.20 12.17 7.23
N LEU A 110 -7.59 11.00 7.74
CA LEU A 110 -8.81 10.33 7.29
C LEU A 110 -10.03 11.15 7.76
N PRO A 111 -11.01 11.40 6.88
CA PRO A 111 -12.25 12.03 7.31
C PRO A 111 -12.88 11.20 8.43
N ASP A 112 -13.46 11.87 9.42
CA ASP A 112 -14.29 11.26 10.47
C ASP A 112 -15.57 10.72 9.83
N GLU A 113 -15.43 9.64 9.07
CA GLU A 113 -16.54 8.77 8.74
C GLU A 113 -16.78 7.96 10.01
N GLY A 114 -17.81 8.35 10.76
CA GLY A 114 -18.22 7.73 12.02
C GLY A 114 -18.29 6.20 11.96
N PRO A 115 -18.46 5.53 13.11
CA PRO A 115 -18.21 4.10 13.27
C PRO A 115 -18.83 3.28 12.14
N ARG A 116 -17.99 2.76 11.23
CA ARG A 116 -18.43 1.80 10.23
C ARG A 116 -18.81 0.55 10.98
N GLU A 117 -20.11 0.35 11.16
CA GLU A 117 -20.69 -0.89 11.64
C GLU A 117 -20.31 -1.98 10.63
N VAL A 118 -19.20 -2.67 10.92
CA VAL A 118 -18.83 -3.87 10.18
C VAL A 118 -19.81 -4.95 10.62
N VAL A 119 -20.95 -5.01 9.94
CA VAL A 119 -21.90 -6.11 10.05
C VAL A 119 -21.21 -7.33 9.44
N ILE A 120 -20.58 -8.13 10.31
CA ILE A 120 -20.12 -9.46 9.92
C ILE A 120 -21.38 -10.32 9.86
N GLU A 121 -21.98 -10.41 8.68
CA GLU A 121 -23.02 -11.41 8.42
C GLU A 121 -22.37 -12.79 8.55
N LEU A 122 -22.58 -13.46 9.69
CA LEU A 122 -22.29 -14.88 9.80
C LEU A 122 -23.23 -15.62 8.84
N PRO A 123 -22.73 -16.39 7.85
CA PRO A 123 -23.59 -17.16 6.98
C PRO A 123 -24.35 -18.22 7.81
N ASP A 124 -25.67 -18.20 7.71
CA ASP A 124 -26.62 -19.05 8.47
C ASP A 124 -26.61 -20.55 8.06
N GLU A 125 -25.53 -21.05 7.46
CA GLU A 125 -25.45 -22.44 6.97
C GLU A 125 -24.56 -23.33 7.83
N ILE A 126 -24.87 -23.45 9.12
CA ILE A 126 -24.56 -24.66 9.89
C ILE A 126 -25.75 -24.97 10.82
N ARG A 127 -26.75 -25.69 10.31
CA ARG A 127 -27.74 -26.39 11.13
C ARG A 127 -28.00 -27.78 10.61
#